data_AF-A0A527XPI1-F1
#
_entry.id   AF-A0A527XPI1-F1
#
_cell.length_a   1.000
_cell.length_b   1.000
_cell.length_c   1.000
_cell.angle_alpha   90.00
_cell.angle_beta   90.00
_cell.angle_gamma   90.00
#
_symmetry.space_group_name_H-M   'P 1'
#
loop_
_entity.id
_entity.type
_entity.pdbx_description
1 polymer ?
#
loop_
_entity_poly.entity_id
_entity_poly.type
_entity_poly.pdbx_seq_one_letter_code
_entity_poly.pdbx_strand_id
1 'polypeptide(L)'
;AIVGPSGSGKTTLVRALVGAWKPLNGKVRLDGAPLDQWAPHSLGAHIGYLPQDVELFDGTVADNISRFGGKSDPKGVLAAARAAGIYSMIMHLPEGFQTR
;
A
#
# COMPACT_ATOMS: atom_id res chain seq x y z
N ALA A 1 -15.83 3.74 8.37
CA ALA A 1 -14.69 4.57 8.78
C ALA A 1 -14.38 4.29 10.25
N ILE A 2 -13.10 4.35 10.66
CA ILE A 2 -12.68 4.25 12.06
C ILE A 2 -12.31 5.66 12.53
N VAL A 3 -13.03 6.20 13.50
CA VAL A 3 -12.88 7.60 13.95
C VAL A 3 -12.76 7.64 15.47
N GLY A 4 -11.92 8.53 15.98
CA GLY A 4 -11.71 8.70 17.42
C GLY A 4 -10.50 9.59 17.73
N PRO A 5 -10.31 9.98 19.00
CA PRO A 5 -9.22 10.87 19.43
C PRO A 5 -7.82 10.36 19.06
N SER A 6 -6.85 11.26 18.94
CA SER A 6 -5.43 10.88 18.81
C SER A 6 -5.00 9.97 19.97
N GLY A 7 -4.19 8.95 19.69
CA GLY A 7 -3.77 7.98 20.69
C GLY A 7 -4.79 6.87 21.02
N SER A 8 -6.00 6.90 20.47
CA SER A 8 -7.03 5.87 20.74
C SER A 8 -6.75 4.49 20.11
N GLY A 9 -5.56 4.25 19.55
CA GLY A 9 -5.17 2.97 18.97
C GLY A 9 -5.62 2.71 17.53
N LYS A 10 -6.15 3.70 16.80
CA LYS A 10 -6.62 3.53 15.40
C LYS A 10 -5.52 2.97 14.48
N THR A 11 -4.34 3.58 14.51
CA THR A 11 -3.18 3.14 13.71
C THR A 11 -2.72 1.74 14.13
N THR A 12 -2.73 1.45 15.43
CA THR A 12 -2.41 0.11 15.97
C THR A 12 -3.39 -0.95 15.46
N LEU A 13 -4.69 -0.65 15.46
CA LEU A 13 -5.72 -1.53 14.93
C LEU A 13 -5.51 -1.80 13.43
N VAL A 14 -5.31 -0.76 12.62
CA VAL A 14 -5.07 -0.93 11.18
C VAL A 14 -3.81 -1.75 10.93
N ARG A 15 -2.71 -1.50 11.65
CA ARG A 15 -1.47 -2.29 11.54
C ARG A 15 -1.68 -3.76 11.88
N ALA A 16 -2.53 -4.08 12.85
CA ALA A 16 -2.90 -5.46 13.15
C ALA A 16 -3.77 -6.09 12.05
N LEU A 17 -4.73 -5.32 11.49
CA LEU A 17 -5.62 -5.79 10.42
C LEU A 17 -4.87 -6.12 9.12
N VAL A 18 -3.83 -5.36 8.78
CA VAL A 18 -3.01 -5.60 7.58
C VAL A 18 -1.88 -6.61 7.80
N GLY A 19 -1.78 -7.19 9.00
CA GLY A 19 -0.75 -8.17 9.36
C GLY A 19 0.64 -7.57 9.62
N ALA A 20 0.79 -6.25 9.62
CA ALA A 20 2.06 -5.60 9.92
C ALA A 20 2.48 -5.84 11.39
N TRP A 21 1.51 -5.83 12.32
CA TRP A 21 1.72 -6.11 13.74
C TRP A 21 0.94 -7.36 14.18
N LYS A 22 1.56 -8.20 15.01
CA LYS A 22 0.87 -9.32 15.64
C LYS A 22 0.13 -8.84 16.90
N PRO A 23 -1.16 -9.17 17.07
CA PRO A 23 -1.86 -8.85 18.31
C PRO A 23 -1.26 -9.65 19.48
N LEU A 24 -1.22 -9.06 20.67
CA LEU A 24 -0.75 -9.75 21.88
C LEU A 24 -1.68 -10.91 22.27
N ASN A 25 -2.99 -10.69 22.14
CA ASN A 25 -4.02 -11.68 22.44
C ASN A 25 -5.06 -11.72 21.31
N GLY A 26 -5.61 -12.91 21.05
CA GLY A 26 -6.60 -13.13 19.99
C GLY A 26 -6.00 -13.33 18.60
N LYS A 27 -6.85 -13.28 17.57
CA LYS A 27 -6.47 -13.48 16.17
C LYS A 27 -7.26 -12.54 15.26
N VAL A 28 -6.58 -12.01 14.24
CA VAL A 28 -7.22 -11.39 13.07
C VAL A 28 -7.38 -12.47 12.00
N ARG A 29 -8.55 -12.52 11.36
CA ARG A 29 -8.88 -13.50 10.34
C ARG A 29 -9.32 -12.80 9.05
N LEU A 30 -8.81 -13.28 7.92
CA LEU A 30 -9.28 -12.95 6.58
C LEU A 30 -9.95 -14.20 6.01
N ASP A 31 -11.23 -14.09 5.64
CA ASP A 31 -12.07 -15.22 5.20
C ASP A 31 -12.05 -16.43 6.15
N GLY A 32 -12.07 -16.15 7.45
CA GLY A 32 -12.05 -17.18 8.50
C GLY A 32 -10.66 -17.76 8.81
N ALA A 33 -9.68 -17.61 7.91
CA ALA A 33 -8.31 -18.01 8.13
C ALA A 33 -7.54 -16.94 8.92
N PRO A 34 -6.91 -17.29 10.06
CA PRO A 34 -5.97 -16.41 10.76
C PRO A 34 -4.88 -15.85 9.84
N LEU A 35 -4.50 -14.58 10.01
CA LEU A 35 -3.50 -13.94 9.15
C LEU A 35 -2.13 -14.65 9.15
N ASP A 36 -1.77 -15.32 10.25
CA ASP A 36 -0.52 -16.08 10.36
C ASP A 36 -0.54 -17.41 9.58
N GLN A 37 -1.68 -17.80 9.00
CA GLN A 37 -1.80 -18.92 8.07
C GLN A 37 -1.60 -18.51 6.60
N TRP A 38 -1.58 -17.21 6.30
CA TRP A 38 -1.34 -16.70 4.95
C TRP A 38 0.16 -16.58 4.69
N ALA A 39 0.60 -16.96 3.48
CA ALA A 39 1.94 -16.61 3.02
C ALA A 39 2.04 -15.06 2.90
N PRO A 40 3.09 -14.41 3.45
CA PRO A 40 3.17 -12.94 3.50
C PRO A 40 2.97 -12.25 2.13
N HIS A 41 3.57 -12.80 1.07
CA HIS A 41 3.41 -12.28 -0.29
C HIS A 41 1.96 -12.38 -0.79
N SER A 42 1.26 -13.47 -0.45
CA SER A 42 -0.14 -13.65 -0.83
C SER A 42 -1.03 -12.64 -0.12
N LEU A 43 -0.80 -12.39 1.17
CA LEU A 43 -1.56 -11.40 1.91
C LEU A 43 -1.36 -9.97 1.35
N GLY A 44 -0.11 -9.60 1.04
CA GLY A 44 0.24 -8.29 0.50
C GLY A 44 -0.25 -8.01 -0.93
N ALA A 45 -0.71 -9.05 -1.64
CA ALA A 45 -1.37 -8.90 -2.94
C ALA A 45 -2.85 -8.54 -2.82
N HIS A 46 -3.51 -8.88 -1.70
CA HIS A 46 -4.94 -8.67 -1.49
C HIS A 46 -5.25 -7.45 -0.62
N ILE A 47 -4.26 -6.94 0.13
CA ILE A 47 -4.44 -5.79 1.03
C ILE A 47 -3.52 -4.64 0.60
N GLY A 48 -4.13 -3.51 0.22
CA GLY A 48 -3.45 -2.24 0.05
C GLY A 48 -3.43 -1.45 1.36
N TYR A 49 -2.25 -1.00 1.80
CA TYR A 49 -2.08 -0.22 3.02
C TYR A 49 -1.25 1.04 2.73
N LEU A 50 -1.82 2.20 3.02
CA LEU A 50 -1.14 3.49 2.97
C LEU A 50 -0.87 3.95 4.42
N PRO A 51 0.37 3.88 4.92
CA PRO A 51 0.72 4.38 6.24
C PRO A 51 0.56 5.90 6.33
N GLN A 52 0.49 6.40 7.56
CA GLN A 52 0.41 7.85 7.84
C GLN A 52 1.68 8.57 7.38
N ASP A 53 2.85 7.98 7.63
CA ASP A 53 4.13 8.45 7.13
C ASP A 53 4.44 7.71 5.83
N VAL A 54 4.46 8.44 4.72
CA VAL A 54 4.73 7.90 3.38
C VAL A 54 6.21 8.04 3.06
N GLU A 55 6.80 6.98 2.55
CA GLU A 55 8.17 6.96 2.06
C GLU A 55 8.16 6.49 0.60
N LEU A 56 8.94 7.17 -0.25
CA LEU A 56 9.21 6.74 -1.61
C LEU A 56 10.60 6.10 -1.64
N PHE A 57 10.74 5.04 -2.42
CA PHE A 57 12.03 4.39 -2.61
C PHE A 57 12.79 5.02 -3.76
N ASP A 58 14.13 4.96 -3.72
CA ASP A 58 14.96 5.37 -4.85
C ASP A 58 14.60 4.54 -6.09
N GLY A 59 14.17 5.23 -7.14
CA GLY A 59 13.55 4.67 -8.32
C GLY A 59 12.71 5.73 -9.00
N THR A 60 12.15 5.40 -10.16
CA THR A 60 11.27 6.32 -10.87
C THR A 60 9.89 6.39 -10.21
N VAL A 61 9.10 7.40 -10.57
CA VAL A 61 7.66 7.45 -10.24
C VAL A 61 6.97 6.17 -10.70
N ALA A 62 7.29 5.65 -11.88
CA ALA A 62 6.76 4.38 -12.37
C ALA A 62 7.10 3.21 -11.43
N ASP A 63 8.35 3.11 -10.98
CA ASP A 63 8.82 2.02 -10.11
C ASP A 63 8.08 2.00 -8.77
N ASN A 64 7.90 3.19 -8.18
CA ASN A 64 7.16 3.35 -6.93
C ASN A 64 5.68 2.97 -7.10
N ILE A 65 5.02 3.40 -8.19
CA ILE A 65 3.62 3.03 -8.46
C ILE A 65 3.48 1.53 -8.73
N SER A 66 4.42 0.91 -9.46
CA SER A 66 4.42 -0.54 -9.71
C SER A 66 4.91 -1.36 -8.53
N ARG A 67 5.24 -0.73 -7.39
CA ARG A 67 5.78 -1.38 -6.18
C ARG A 67 7.01 -2.25 -6.48
N PHE A 68 7.83 -1.83 -7.44
CA PHE A 68 9.01 -2.58 -7.92
C PHE A 68 8.72 -4.02 -8.36
N GLY A 69 7.47 -4.32 -8.72
CA GLY A 69 7.03 -5.66 -9.11
C GLY A 69 7.35 -5.98 -10.56
N GLY A 70 8.42 -6.75 -10.81
CA GLY A 70 8.68 -7.46 -12.08
C GLY A 70 8.63 -6.60 -13.36
N LYS A 71 8.47 -7.24 -14.53
CA LYS A 71 8.37 -6.55 -15.83
C LYS A 71 7.35 -5.42 -15.71
N SER A 72 7.82 -4.19 -15.98
CA SER A 72 6.98 -3.00 -16.01
C SER A 72 5.67 -3.33 -16.72
N ASP A 73 4.55 -3.09 -16.02
CA ASP A 73 3.22 -3.02 -16.62
C ASP A 73 2.86 -1.54 -16.78
N PRO A 74 3.28 -0.88 -17.89
CA PRO A 74 2.94 0.51 -18.15
C PRO A 74 1.43 0.77 -18.09
N LYS A 75 0.60 -0.20 -18.50
CA LYS A 75 -0.85 -0.04 -18.51
C LYS A 75 -1.38 0.02 -17.08
N GLY A 76 -0.92 -0.87 -16.21
CA GLY A 76 -1.26 -0.87 -14.78
C GLY A 76 -0.83 0.42 -14.08
N VAL A 77 0.39 0.89 -14.33
CA VAL A 77 0.90 2.15 -13.76
C VAL A 77 0.05 3.35 -14.21
N LEU A 78 -0.27 3.43 -15.50
CA LEU A 78 -1.12 4.49 -16.05
C LEU A 78 -2.54 4.44 -15.47
N ALA A 79 -3.11 3.25 -15.34
CA ALA A 79 -4.44 3.06 -14.76
C ALA A 79 -4.46 3.49 -13.29
N ALA A 80 -3.47 3.09 -12.50
CA ALA A 80 -3.32 3.48 -11.09
C ALA A 80 -3.18 5.00 -10.94
N ALA A 81 -2.33 5.65 -11.76
CA ALA A 81 -2.15 7.09 -11.73
C ALA A 81 -3.42 7.87 -12.09
N ARG A 82 -4.22 7.37 -13.03
CA ARG A 82 -5.53 7.96 -13.37
C ARG A 82 -6.54 7.76 -12.25
N ALA A 83 -6.62 6.56 -11.69
CA ALA A 83 -7.53 6.25 -10.58
C ALA A 83 -7.23 7.09 -9.33
N ALA A 84 -5.95 7.36 -9.05
CA ALA A 84 -5.51 8.23 -7.97
C ALA A 84 -5.60 9.73 -8.31
N GLY A 85 -5.96 10.11 -9.53
CA GLY A 85 -6.09 11.51 -9.96
C GLY A 85 -4.76 12.26 -10.13
N ILE A 86 -3.62 11.56 -10.15
CA ILE A 86 -2.28 12.16 -10.20
C ILE A 86 -1.64 12.14 -11.59
N TYR A 87 -2.30 11.55 -12.59
CA TYR A 87 -1.75 11.44 -13.95
C TYR A 87 -1.26 12.78 -14.51
N SER A 88 -2.13 13.81 -14.49
CA SER A 88 -1.76 15.12 -15.03
C SER A 88 -0.60 15.73 -14.26
N MET A 89 -0.57 15.60 -12.92
CA MET A 89 0.55 16.09 -12.10
C MET A 89 1.87 15.44 -12.50
N ILE A 90 1.88 14.11 -12.67
CA ILE A 90 3.07 13.36 -13.09
C ILE A 90 3.54 13.84 -14.48
N MET A 91 2.64 14.10 -15.43
CA MET A 91 3.02 14.59 -16.76
C MET A 91 3.64 15.99 -16.78
N HIS A 92 3.52 16.77 -15.70
CA HIS A 92 4.21 18.06 -15.58
C HIS A 92 5.61 17.94 -14.98
N LEU A 93 6.01 16.76 -14.51
CA LEU A 93 7.39 16.52 -14.08
C LEU A 93 8.33 16.49 -15.30
N PRO A 94 9.61 16.92 -15.16
CA PRO A 94 10.55 17.02 -16.28
C PRO A 94 10.69 15.73 -17.11
N GLU A 95 10.57 14.57 -16.47
CA GLU A 95 10.72 13.25 -17.11
C GLU A 95 9.44 12.39 -16.96
N GLY A 96 8.33 13.00 -16.53
CA GLY A 96 7.06 12.31 -16.35
C GLY A 96 7.17 11.11 -15.38
N PHE A 97 6.73 9.94 -15.84
CA PHE A 97 6.83 8.70 -15.06
C PHE A 97 8.26 8.21 -14.84
N GLN A 98 9.24 8.74 -15.58
CA GLN A 98 10.66 8.39 -15.44
C GLN A 98 11.42 9.33 -14.48
N THR A 99 10.74 10.36 -13.94
CA THR A 99 11.32 11.20 -12.89
C THR A 99 11.65 10.36 -11.66
N ARG A 100 12.83 10.58 -11.09
CA ARG A 100 13.33 9.92 -9.88
C ARG A 100 13.06 10.75 -8.65
#